data_AF-A0A2G6NF72-F1
#
_entry.id   AF-A0A2G6NF72-F1
#
_cell.length_a   1.000
_cell.length_b   1.000
_cell.length_c   1.000
_cell.angle_alpha   90.00
_cell.angle_beta   90.00
_cell.angle_gamma   90.00
#
_symmetry.space_group_name_H-M   'P 1'
#
loop_
_entity.id
_entity.type
_entity.pdbx_description
1 polymer ?
#
loop_
_entity_poly.entity_id
_entity_poly.type
_entity_poly.pdbx_seq_one_letter_code
_entity_poly.pdbx_strand_id
1 'polypeptide(L)'
;MSPPKAADTEHLLKLVNAYPNEYPSFFLADDSFAFHCYQQYSLMDLDAKLKMADMDADCKTWNLSPDAWKEQVKMALIAYQYECL
;
A
#
# COMPACT_ATOMS: atom_id res chain seq x y z
N MET A 1 -7.35 -18.46 10.83
CA MET A 1 -6.43 -17.36 11.20
C MET A 1 -6.44 -16.38 10.05
N SER A 2 -6.63 -15.09 10.32
CA SER A 2 -6.45 -14.08 9.27
C SER A 2 -4.96 -14.00 8.90
N PRO A 3 -4.61 -13.77 7.63
CA PRO A 3 -3.22 -13.60 7.23
C PRO A 3 -2.60 -12.41 7.98
N PRO A 4 -1.28 -12.46 8.25
CA PRO A 4 -0.58 -11.36 8.90
C PRO A 4 -0.69 -10.10 8.04
N LYS A 5 -0.87 -8.93 8.67
CA LYS A 5 -0.85 -7.65 7.96
C LYS A 5 0.57 -7.11 7.91
N ALA A 6 0.97 -6.58 6.76
CA ALA A 6 2.26 -5.96 6.55
C ALA A 6 2.36 -4.66 7.36
N ALA A 7 3.54 -4.41 7.93
CA ALA A 7 3.80 -3.21 8.73
C ALA A 7 4.41 -2.08 7.86
N ASP A 8 5.10 -2.47 6.80
CA ASP A 8 5.83 -1.61 5.86
C ASP A 8 6.06 -2.35 4.54
N THR A 9 6.72 -1.68 3.60
CA THR A 9 6.98 -2.20 2.25
C THR A 9 7.90 -3.43 2.28
N GLU A 10 8.89 -3.47 3.16
CA GLU A 10 9.82 -4.59 3.27
C GLU A 10 9.11 -5.85 3.80
N HIS A 11 8.28 -5.67 4.83
CA HIS A 11 7.47 -6.75 5.39
C HIS A 11 6.45 -7.26 4.36
N LEU A 12 5.82 -6.38 3.59
CA LEU A 12 4.93 -6.79 2.50
C LEU A 12 5.64 -7.71 1.50
N LEU A 13 6.83 -7.33 1.04
CA LEU A 13 7.61 -8.15 0.11
C LEU A 13 7.98 -9.52 0.70
N LYS A 14 8.30 -9.59 2.00
CA LYS A 14 8.54 -10.86 2.69
C LYS A 14 7.28 -11.74 2.71
N LEU A 15 6.12 -11.17 2.97
CA LEU A 15 4.84 -11.89 2.98
C LEU A 15 4.47 -12.39 1.59
N VAL A 16 4.60 -11.56 0.57
CA VAL A 16 4.33 -11.96 -0.83
C VAL A 16 5.23 -13.14 -1.25
N ASN A 17 6.51 -13.12 -0.88
CA ASN A 17 7.42 -14.24 -1.16
C ASN A 17 7.11 -15.50 -0.33
N ALA A 18 6.68 -15.34 0.92
CA ALA A 18 6.34 -16.45 1.80
C ALA A 18 5.01 -17.12 1.43
N TYR A 19 4.09 -16.38 0.81
CA TYR A 19 2.74 -16.80 0.46
C TYR A 19 2.44 -16.55 -1.03
N PRO A 20 3.10 -17.26 -1.96
CA PRO A 20 3.01 -16.98 -3.40
C PRO A 20 1.64 -17.27 -4.03
N ASN A 21 0.75 -17.96 -3.31
CA ASN A 21 -0.60 -18.27 -3.77
C ASN A 21 -1.66 -17.28 -3.26
N GLU A 22 -1.26 -16.30 -2.44
CA GLU A 22 -2.15 -15.29 -1.89
C GLU A 22 -2.01 -13.99 -2.66
N TYR A 23 -3.10 -13.23 -2.77
CA TYR A 23 -3.06 -11.90 -3.35
C TYR A 23 -2.34 -10.94 -2.38
N PRO A 24 -1.29 -10.21 -2.81
CA PRO A 24 -0.59 -9.21 -2.01
C PRO A 24 -1.49 -8.25 -1.21
N SER A 25 -2.63 -7.86 -1.78
CA SER A 25 -3.64 -7.01 -1.13
C SER A 25 -4.20 -7.60 0.17
N PHE A 26 -4.22 -8.94 0.34
CA PHE A 26 -4.64 -9.58 1.60
C PHE A 26 -3.77 -9.19 2.79
N PHE A 27 -2.51 -8.82 2.54
CA PHE A 27 -1.56 -8.40 3.57
C PHE A 27 -1.68 -6.91 3.92
N LEU A 28 -2.45 -6.12 3.16
CA LEU A 28 -2.74 -4.73 3.55
C LEU A 28 -3.80 -4.71 4.64
N ALA A 29 -3.63 -3.88 5.67
CA ALA A 29 -4.65 -3.75 6.71
C ALA A 29 -5.88 -3.02 6.17
N ASP A 30 -7.08 -3.55 6.42
CA ASP A 30 -8.32 -3.08 5.78
C ASP A 30 -8.67 -1.62 6.13
N ASP A 31 -8.19 -1.13 7.28
CA ASP A 31 -8.33 0.26 7.76
C ASP A 31 -7.11 1.15 7.45
N SER A 32 -6.15 0.64 6.68
CA SER A 32 -4.94 1.38 6.31
C SER A 32 -5.13 2.26 5.09
N PHE A 33 -4.32 3.32 5.03
CA PHE A 33 -4.25 4.17 3.85
C PHE A 33 -3.77 3.38 2.62
N ALA A 34 -2.88 2.40 2.77
CA ALA A 34 -2.44 1.54 1.68
C ALA A 34 -3.60 0.77 1.05
N PHE A 35 -4.48 0.17 1.87
CA PHE A 35 -5.65 -0.55 1.36
C PHE A 35 -6.63 0.39 0.66
N HIS A 36 -6.89 1.58 1.24
CA HIS A 36 -7.69 2.61 0.58
C HIS A 36 -7.10 3.02 -0.76
N CYS A 37 -5.80 3.28 -0.82
CA CYS A 37 -5.09 3.63 -2.04
C CYS A 37 -5.21 2.53 -3.11
N TYR A 38 -5.01 1.28 -2.72
CA TYR A 38 -5.13 0.13 -3.61
C TYR A 38 -6.54 0.01 -4.21
N GLN A 39 -7.60 0.31 -3.43
CA GLN A 39 -8.98 0.23 -3.92
C GLN A 39 -9.40 1.41 -4.81
N GLN A 40 -8.84 2.59 -4.60
CA GLN A 40 -9.31 3.83 -5.24
C GLN A 40 -8.48 4.26 -6.45
N TYR A 41 -7.22 3.85 -6.53
CA TYR A 41 -6.27 4.37 -7.51
C TYR A 41 -5.75 3.26 -8.42
N SER A 42 -5.58 3.59 -9.70
CA SER A 42 -4.87 2.71 -10.63
C SER A 42 -3.36 2.71 -10.36
N LEU A 43 -2.64 1.77 -10.96
CA LEU A 43 -1.17 1.74 -10.93
C LEU A 43 -0.55 3.09 -11.36
N MET A 44 -1.08 3.71 -12.42
CA MET A 44 -0.60 4.99 -12.93
C MET A 44 -0.88 6.13 -11.94
N ASP A 45 -2.03 6.12 -11.29
CA ASP A 45 -2.39 7.13 -10.28
C ASP A 45 -1.50 7.02 -9.05
N LEU A 46 -1.20 5.80 -8.58
CA LEU A 46 -0.31 5.56 -7.44
C LEU A 46 1.13 6.03 -7.72
N ASP A 47 1.64 5.74 -8.92
CA ASP A 47 2.96 6.22 -9.35
C ASP A 47 3.00 7.74 -9.50
N ALA A 48 1.94 8.35 -10.06
CA ALA A 48 1.81 9.80 -10.12
C ALA A 48 1.73 10.43 -8.72
N LYS A 49 0.97 9.83 -7.80
CA LYS A 49 0.80 10.29 -6.43
C LYS A 49 2.13 10.33 -5.68
N LEU A 50 3.00 9.33 -5.85
CA LEU A 50 4.35 9.35 -5.28
C LEU A 50 5.24 10.49 -5.83
N LYS A 51 4.98 10.96 -7.05
CA LYS A 51 5.72 12.06 -7.69
C LYS A 51 5.15 13.43 -7.35
N MET A 52 3.86 13.50 -7.01
CA MET A 52 3.19 14.75 -6.61
C MET A 52 3.45 15.02 -5.12
N ALA A 53 3.76 16.26 -4.79
CA ALA A 53 4.05 16.68 -3.40
C ALA A 53 2.79 16.97 -2.58
N ASP A 54 1.58 16.82 -3.14
CA ASP A 54 0.33 17.16 -2.46
C ASP A 54 -0.18 16.00 -1.60
N MET A 55 0.55 15.74 -0.51
CA MET A 55 0.22 14.74 0.51
C MET A 55 -0.51 15.33 1.71
N ASP A 56 -0.61 16.66 1.80
CA ASP A 56 -1.06 17.37 3.01
C ASP A 56 -2.49 17.02 3.41
N ALA A 57 -3.40 16.92 2.44
CA ALA A 57 -4.80 16.59 2.71
C ALA A 57 -4.94 15.14 3.23
N ASP A 58 -4.24 14.19 2.62
CA ASP A 58 -4.26 12.79 3.02
C ASP A 58 -3.58 12.60 4.38
N CYS A 59 -2.40 13.20 4.59
CA CYS A 59 -1.69 13.15 5.86
C CYS A 59 -2.55 13.65 7.02
N LYS A 60 -3.31 14.74 6.82
CA LYS A 60 -4.26 15.25 7.82
C LYS A 60 -5.44 14.30 8.03
N THR A 61 -6.01 13.77 6.96
CA THR A 61 -7.20 12.90 7.00
C THR A 61 -6.90 11.57 7.68
N TRP A 62 -5.74 10.99 7.37
CA TRP A 62 -5.31 9.68 7.84
C TRP A 62 -4.38 9.73 9.05
N ASN A 63 -4.10 10.93 9.57
CA ASN A 63 -3.18 11.17 10.68
C ASN A 63 -1.79 10.52 10.44
N LEU A 64 -1.22 10.75 9.25
CA LEU A 64 0.06 10.21 8.82
C LEU A 64 1.13 11.29 8.77
N SER A 65 2.38 10.91 9.05
CA SER A 65 3.53 11.70 8.64
C SER A 65 3.73 11.60 7.12
N PRO A 66 4.41 12.57 6.48
CA PRO A 66 4.80 12.49 5.07
C PRO A 66 5.49 11.17 4.69
N ASP A 67 6.36 10.65 5.56
CA ASP A 67 7.08 9.42 5.29
C ASP A 67 6.17 8.19 5.42
N ALA A 68 5.30 8.15 6.44
CA ALA A 68 4.31 7.09 6.59
C ALA A 68 3.31 7.07 5.44
N TRP A 69 2.90 8.25 4.95
CA TRP A 69 2.06 8.37 3.75
C TRP A 69 2.75 7.77 2.53
N LYS A 70 4.02 8.14 2.28
CA LYS A 70 4.78 7.59 1.14
C LYS A 70 4.92 6.07 1.24
N GLU A 71 5.18 5.56 2.44
CA GLU A 71 5.29 4.13 2.70
C GLU A 71 3.98 3.39 2.38
N GLN A 72 2.86 3.92 2.83
CA GLN A 72 1.53 3.35 2.56
C GLN A 72 1.18 3.37 1.07
N VAL A 73 1.49 4.45 0.35
CA VAL A 73 1.28 4.51 -1.12
C VAL A 73 2.18 3.49 -1.84
N LYS A 74 3.43 3.31 -1.40
CA LYS A 74 4.31 2.27 -1.96
C LYS A 74 3.80 0.86 -1.71
N MET A 75 3.28 0.58 -0.52
CA MET A 75 2.66 -0.72 -0.21
C MET A 75 1.49 -1.01 -1.15
N ALA A 76 0.62 -0.03 -1.39
CA ALA A 76 -0.46 -0.14 -2.35
C ALA A 76 0.06 -0.40 -3.78
N LEU A 77 1.09 0.34 -4.21
CA LEU A 77 1.71 0.19 -5.52
C LEU A 77 2.29 -1.22 -5.71
N ILE A 78 3.03 -1.74 -4.73
CA ILE A 78 3.60 -3.09 -4.77
C ILE A 78 2.49 -4.14 -4.85
N ALA A 79 1.46 -4.01 -4.02
CA ALA A 79 0.35 -4.96 -4.06
C ALA A 79 -0.29 -5.01 -5.46
N TYR A 80 -0.52 -3.84 -6.06
CA TYR A 80 -1.07 -3.74 -7.42
C TYR A 80 -0.14 -4.34 -8.48
N GLN A 81 1.17 -4.07 -8.39
CA GLN A 81 2.16 -4.58 -9.34
C GLN A 81 2.21 -6.10 -9.35
N TYR A 82 2.20 -6.73 -8.18
CA TYR A 82 2.27 -8.19 -8.08
C TYR A 82 1.00 -8.91 -8.52
N GLU A 83 -0.16 -8.25 -8.49
CA GLU A 83 -1.44 -8.85 -8.88
C GLU A 83 -1.78 -8.65 -10.36
N CYS A 84 -1.12 -7.70 -11.01
CA CYS A 84 -1.28 -7.41 -12.44
C CYS A 84 -0.17 -8.03 -13.31
N LEU A 85 0.74 -8.81 -12.72
CA LEU A 85 1.77 -9.61 -13.40
C LEU A 85 1.28 -11.05 -13.61
#